data_AF-K1PW39-F1
#
_entry.id   AF-K1PW39-F1
#
_cell.length_a   1.000
_cell.length_b   1.000
_cell.length_c   1.000
_cell.angle_alpha   90.00
_cell.angle_beta   90.00
_cell.angle_gamma   90.00
#
_symmetry.space_group_name_H-M   'P 1'
#
loop_
_entity.id
_entity.type
_entity.pdbx_description
1 polymer ?
#
loop_
_entity_poly.entity_id
_entity_poly.type
_entity_poly.pdbx_seq_one_letter_code
_entity_poly.pdbx_strand_id
1 'polypeptide(L)'
;MLKKEKLVGALVYYDGQHDDARMNISMAISAARMGGTMTNYTEVVKLYKDKDATGKEVVCGARVKDRQTGQEFDVKAKCIINATGPYTDNIRLMDNDQERKICQPSQGVHIVLPDYYSPDKMGLLDPSTSDGRIIFFLPWQKHTLAGTTDSPCDLTDSPAPTEKEIQFILNEVKNYLHPDVEVRRGDVRSAWCGIRPLVSDPNKKDTQSVARNHIIEVAEDHLITIAGRGKWTTYRHMAEETLDKAVQVCGLKPSKPCQTKGLLLDGAHGWTPTLFIRLVQDFGLENEVAQHLASTYGDKAFKIAKMSSLTGQRWPVLGKRLHQEFPYLEAEVRYAIREYACTAIDIIARRTRLAFCNANAAEEALPRIVQIMAEELKWNKSRQQEELSRARTFLRREMGLDLGSGASNVPINFTKDEINMYVKRFKNLDGDNKGYITVNDLRRYFKQTGEKVTEDQLHDILSEVDLNRNAQVDIGEFLQLVYCAQIAAQINNLDEYDQDLHRKHQLLMSALKSGAVANSRFAMAAELSSEKIPVDRSGGGV
;
A
#
# COMPACT_ATOMS: atom_id res chain seq x y z
N MET A 1 16.51 -18.02 -1.52
CA MET A 1 15.18 -17.41 -1.70
C MET A 1 14.18 -18.38 -2.29
N LEU A 2 14.45 -18.99 -3.45
CA LEU A 2 13.53 -19.97 -4.05
C LEU A 2 13.67 -21.37 -3.45
N LYS A 3 12.60 -22.15 -3.49
CA LYS A 3 12.60 -23.58 -3.11
C LYS A 3 13.52 -24.38 -4.03
N LYS A 4 14.44 -25.18 -3.46
CA LYS A 4 15.39 -26.00 -4.22
C LYS A 4 14.76 -27.29 -4.77
N GLU A 5 13.76 -27.82 -4.07
CA GLU A 5 13.06 -29.03 -4.48
C GLU A 5 12.31 -28.79 -5.80
N LYS A 6 12.53 -29.67 -6.79
CA LYS A 6 11.90 -29.61 -8.12
C LYS A 6 12.27 -28.39 -8.98
N LEU A 7 13.24 -27.58 -8.58
CA LEU A 7 13.75 -26.48 -9.40
C LEU A 7 14.68 -27.03 -10.49
N VAL A 8 14.23 -26.99 -11.74
CA VAL A 8 15.01 -27.47 -12.90
C VAL A 8 15.78 -26.34 -13.60
N GLY A 9 15.28 -25.10 -13.51
CA GLY A 9 15.90 -23.93 -14.11
C GLY A 9 15.01 -22.69 -13.99
N ALA A 10 15.45 -21.58 -14.58
CA ALA A 10 14.71 -20.33 -14.64
C ALA A 10 14.78 -19.72 -16.05
N LEU A 11 13.73 -19.00 -16.44
CA LEU A 11 13.69 -18.23 -17.68
C LEU A 11 13.76 -16.74 -17.34
N VAL A 12 14.65 -16.02 -18.01
CA VAL A 12 14.84 -14.59 -17.81
C VAL A 12 14.40 -13.86 -19.08
N TYR A 13 13.49 -12.91 -18.92
CA TYR A 13 13.05 -12.02 -19.98
C TYR A 13 12.97 -10.59 -19.46
N TYR A 14 12.96 -9.62 -20.38
CA TYR A 14 12.83 -8.21 -20.04
C TYR A 14 11.37 -7.78 -20.10
N ASP A 15 10.94 -7.04 -19.09
CA ASP A 15 9.63 -6.39 -19.04
C ASP A 15 9.78 -4.94 -18.53
N GLY A 16 8.74 -4.13 -18.72
CA GLY A 16 8.71 -2.73 -18.32
C GLY A 16 8.02 -2.53 -16.98
N GLN A 17 8.61 -1.70 -16.11
CA GLN A 17 7.97 -1.20 -14.90
C GLN A 17 7.76 0.31 -15.02
N HIS A 18 6.62 0.81 -14.53
CA HIS A 18 6.31 2.23 -14.49
C HIS A 18 5.40 2.56 -13.31
N ASP A 19 5.37 3.84 -12.91
CA ASP A 19 4.37 4.37 -11.98
C ASP A 19 3.16 4.88 -12.78
N ASP A 20 2.05 4.16 -12.66
CA ASP A 20 0.78 4.40 -13.33
C ASP A 20 0.16 5.77 -12.97
N ALA A 21 0.10 6.16 -11.68
CA ALA A 21 -0.48 7.45 -11.30
C ALA A 21 0.41 8.60 -11.73
N ARG A 22 1.74 8.47 -11.57
CA ARG A 22 2.67 9.54 -11.99
C ARG A 22 2.62 9.74 -13.50
N MET A 23 2.55 8.65 -14.26
CA MET A 23 2.38 8.72 -15.71
C MET A 23 1.06 9.39 -16.08
N ASN A 24 -0.04 9.05 -15.41
CA ASN A 24 -1.35 9.67 -15.63
C ASN A 24 -1.32 11.19 -15.40
N ILE A 25 -0.77 11.63 -14.28
CA ILE A 25 -0.65 13.04 -13.93
C ILE A 25 0.23 13.78 -14.95
N SER A 26 1.34 13.17 -15.35
CA SER A 26 2.25 13.76 -16.33
C SER A 26 1.58 13.95 -17.69
N MET A 27 0.71 13.02 -18.11
CA MET A 27 -0.13 13.18 -19.30
C MET A 27 -1.13 14.33 -19.15
N ALA A 28 -1.86 14.39 -18.02
CA ALA A 28 -2.85 15.45 -17.77
C ALA A 28 -2.21 16.84 -17.74
N ILE A 29 -1.06 16.99 -17.08
CA ILE A 29 -0.30 18.25 -17.05
C ILE A 29 0.21 18.61 -18.45
N SER A 30 0.71 17.64 -19.21
CA SER A 30 1.16 17.88 -20.58
C SER A 30 0.02 18.38 -21.47
N ALA A 31 -1.17 17.77 -21.35
CA ALA A 31 -2.38 18.21 -22.04
C ALA A 31 -2.77 19.65 -21.64
N ALA A 32 -2.71 19.96 -20.34
CA ALA A 32 -2.99 21.32 -19.85
C ALA A 32 -2.02 22.36 -20.42
N ARG A 33 -0.72 22.03 -20.51
CA ARG A 33 0.31 22.92 -21.10
C ARG A 33 0.15 23.12 -22.60
N MET A 34 -0.49 22.17 -23.29
CA MET A 34 -0.83 22.27 -24.71
C MET A 34 -2.15 23.02 -24.97
N GLY A 35 -2.80 23.54 -23.91
CA GLY A 35 -4.02 24.34 -24.02
C GLY A 35 -5.31 23.58 -23.71
N GLY A 36 -5.24 22.33 -23.24
CA GLY A 36 -6.40 21.61 -22.72
C GLY A 36 -6.85 22.14 -21.36
N THR A 37 -8.14 22.16 -21.09
CA THR A 37 -8.67 22.47 -19.76
C THR A 37 -8.88 21.16 -19.01
N MET A 38 -8.14 20.97 -17.92
CA MET A 38 -8.23 19.76 -17.08
C MET A 38 -8.86 20.12 -15.73
N THR A 39 -9.89 19.37 -15.33
CA THR A 39 -10.58 19.56 -14.06
C THR A 39 -10.75 18.21 -13.36
N ASN A 40 -10.19 18.07 -12.15
CA ASN A 40 -10.48 16.94 -11.26
C ASN A 40 -11.66 17.28 -10.34
N TYR A 41 -12.23 16.27 -9.66
CA TYR A 41 -13.40 16.42 -8.78
C TYR A 41 -14.66 16.98 -9.47
N THR A 42 -14.73 16.92 -10.80
CA THR A 42 -15.87 17.36 -11.60
C THR A 42 -16.59 16.13 -12.12
N GLU A 43 -17.78 15.85 -11.59
CA GLU A 43 -18.60 14.68 -11.91
C GLU A 43 -19.63 15.01 -13.00
N VAL A 44 -19.80 14.13 -13.98
CA VAL A 44 -20.85 14.27 -14.99
C VAL A 44 -22.17 13.76 -14.40
N VAL A 45 -23.18 14.63 -14.33
CA VAL A 45 -24.49 14.30 -13.75
C VAL A 45 -25.51 13.98 -14.84
N LYS A 46 -25.44 14.67 -15.98
CA LYS A 46 -26.40 14.51 -17.07
C LYS A 46 -25.77 14.83 -18.41
N LEU A 47 -26.15 14.10 -19.45
CA LEU A 47 -25.82 14.42 -20.84
C LEU A 47 -26.95 15.24 -21.47
N TYR A 48 -26.58 16.24 -22.28
CA TYR A 48 -27.50 17.06 -23.04
C TYR A 48 -27.47 16.66 -24.51
N LYS A 49 -28.66 16.41 -25.06
CA LYS A 49 -28.88 16.13 -26.47
C LYS A 49 -29.56 17.32 -27.12
N ASP A 50 -29.13 17.67 -28.33
CA ASP A 50 -29.77 18.67 -29.18
C ASP A 50 -29.87 18.12 -30.60
N LYS A 51 -30.73 18.71 -31.43
CA LYS A 51 -30.89 18.27 -32.81
C LYS A 51 -29.79 18.88 -33.68
N ASP A 52 -29.05 18.02 -34.37
CA ASP A 52 -28.10 18.47 -35.39
C ASP A 52 -28.84 19.05 -36.62
N ALA A 53 -28.10 19.66 -37.56
CA ALA A 53 -28.63 20.23 -38.80
C ALA A 53 -29.44 19.24 -39.67
N THR A 54 -29.29 17.93 -39.41
CA THR A 54 -30.02 16.82 -40.06
C THR A 54 -31.29 16.39 -39.32
N GLY A 55 -31.59 16.99 -38.16
CA GLY A 55 -32.73 16.65 -37.31
C GLY A 55 -32.51 15.47 -36.36
N LYS A 56 -31.32 14.87 -36.36
CA LYS A 56 -30.94 13.76 -35.46
C LYS A 56 -30.55 14.29 -34.09
N GLU A 57 -31.01 13.63 -33.02
CA GLU A 57 -30.56 13.95 -31.66
C GLU A 57 -29.11 13.53 -31.49
N VAL A 58 -28.26 14.49 -31.12
CA VAL A 58 -26.82 14.29 -30.91
C VAL A 58 -26.42 14.86 -29.55
N VAL A 59 -25.47 14.21 -28.88
CA VAL A 59 -24.97 14.70 -27.60
C VAL A 59 -24.11 15.96 -27.82
N CYS A 60 -24.55 17.10 -27.28
CA CYS A 60 -23.96 18.41 -27.52
C CYS A 60 -23.38 19.06 -26.24
N GLY A 61 -23.49 18.39 -25.10
CA GLY A 61 -22.96 18.87 -23.84
C GLY A 61 -23.23 17.95 -22.67
N ALA A 62 -22.74 18.36 -21.50
CA ALA A 62 -22.95 17.67 -20.25
C ALA A 62 -23.13 18.67 -19.11
N ARG A 63 -24.03 18.36 -18.18
CA ARG A 63 -24.11 19.01 -16.87
C ARG A 63 -23.10 18.35 -15.95
N VAL A 64 -22.24 19.15 -15.37
CA VAL A 64 -21.22 18.68 -14.45
C VAL A 64 -21.38 19.31 -13.08
N LYS A 65 -20.96 18.59 -12.05
CA LYS A 65 -21.00 18.99 -10.65
C LYS A 65 -19.60 18.98 -10.07
N ASP A 66 -19.17 20.12 -9.54
CA ASP A 66 -17.97 20.17 -8.73
C ASP A 66 -18.25 19.55 -7.36
N ARG A 67 -17.55 18.46 -7.03
CA ARG A 67 -17.70 17.76 -5.74
C ARG A 67 -17.08 18.52 -4.57
N GLN A 68 -16.27 19.56 -4.81
CA GLN A 68 -15.71 20.39 -3.74
C GLN A 68 -16.64 21.51 -3.33
N THR A 69 -17.21 22.24 -4.30
CA THR A 69 -18.11 23.37 -4.03
C THR A 69 -19.58 22.98 -4.04
N GLY A 70 -19.93 21.85 -4.66
CA GLY A 70 -21.30 21.42 -4.89
C GLY A 70 -22.00 22.15 -6.05
N GLN A 71 -21.31 23.09 -6.72
CA GLN A 71 -21.90 23.86 -7.81
C GLN A 71 -22.04 23.02 -9.07
N GLU A 72 -23.15 23.23 -9.79
CA GLU A 72 -23.45 22.57 -11.04
C GLU A 72 -23.41 23.58 -12.18
N PHE A 73 -22.78 23.20 -13.29
CA PHE A 73 -22.67 24.04 -14.49
C PHE A 73 -22.71 23.19 -15.75
N ASP A 74 -23.05 23.83 -16.87
CA ASP A 74 -23.22 23.17 -18.15
C ASP A 74 -22.00 23.39 -19.04
N VAL A 75 -21.51 22.31 -19.66
CA VAL A 75 -20.39 22.33 -20.60
C VAL A 75 -20.93 21.93 -21.97
N LYS A 76 -20.72 22.78 -22.98
CA LYS A 76 -21.04 22.48 -24.37
C LYS A 76 -19.83 21.92 -25.09
N ALA A 77 -20.02 20.83 -25.82
CA ALA A 77 -18.95 20.16 -26.56
C ALA A 77 -19.48 19.67 -27.91
N LYS A 78 -18.62 19.66 -28.93
CA LYS A 78 -18.95 19.14 -30.27
C LYS A 78 -18.87 17.62 -30.36
N CYS A 79 -18.10 17.02 -29.45
CA CYS A 79 -17.86 15.59 -29.38
C CYS A 79 -17.69 15.23 -27.89
N ILE A 80 -18.33 14.16 -27.46
CA ILE A 80 -18.20 13.62 -26.11
C ILE A 80 -17.64 12.22 -26.20
N ILE A 81 -16.53 11.99 -25.50
CA ILE A 81 -15.87 10.69 -25.42
C ILE A 81 -16.02 10.17 -23.99
N ASN A 82 -16.69 9.03 -23.84
CA ASN A 82 -16.81 8.30 -22.59
C ASN A 82 -15.60 7.37 -22.41
N ALA A 83 -14.70 7.75 -21.50
CA ALA A 83 -13.51 7.00 -21.11
C ALA A 83 -13.49 6.75 -19.58
N THR A 84 -14.63 6.35 -19.01
CA THR A 84 -14.83 6.23 -17.55
C THR A 84 -14.44 4.86 -16.97
N GLY A 85 -13.78 4.00 -17.75
CA GLY A 85 -13.24 2.71 -17.28
C GLY A 85 -14.33 1.78 -16.77
N PRO A 86 -14.30 1.35 -15.48
CA PRO A 86 -15.34 0.47 -14.93
C PRO A 86 -16.73 1.14 -14.87
N TYR A 87 -16.79 2.47 -14.91
CA TYR A 87 -18.04 3.24 -14.93
C TYR A 87 -18.60 3.50 -16.32
N THR A 88 -18.07 2.83 -17.35
CA THR A 88 -18.50 3.01 -18.74
C THR A 88 -20.01 2.85 -18.90
N ASP A 89 -20.59 1.84 -18.27
CA ASP A 89 -22.04 1.58 -18.34
C ASP A 89 -22.88 2.65 -17.66
N ASN A 90 -22.37 3.35 -16.64
CA ASN A 90 -23.13 4.42 -15.97
C ASN A 90 -23.40 5.57 -16.94
N ILE A 91 -22.40 5.97 -17.72
CA ILE A 91 -22.54 7.04 -18.72
C ILE A 91 -23.36 6.57 -19.93
N ARG A 92 -23.22 5.31 -20.34
CA ARG A 92 -24.04 4.75 -21.44
C ARG A 92 -25.52 4.66 -21.08
N LEU A 93 -25.84 4.21 -19.87
CA LEU A 93 -27.24 4.14 -19.41
C LEU A 93 -27.84 5.53 -19.21
N MET A 94 -27.05 6.52 -18.75
CA MET A 94 -27.49 7.92 -18.73
C MET A 94 -27.88 8.46 -20.11
N ASP A 95 -27.28 7.90 -21.16
CA ASP A 95 -27.56 8.26 -22.53
C ASP A 95 -28.79 7.53 -23.10
N ASN A 96 -28.85 6.21 -22.87
CA ASN A 96 -29.95 5.34 -23.28
C ASN A 96 -30.13 4.17 -22.30
N ASP A 97 -31.22 4.20 -21.55
CA ASP A 97 -31.58 3.18 -20.55
C ASP A 97 -31.83 1.78 -21.13
N GLN A 98 -31.99 1.65 -22.46
CA GLN A 98 -32.26 0.37 -23.13
C GLN A 98 -31.00 -0.38 -23.56
N GLU A 99 -29.81 0.21 -23.40
CA GLU A 99 -28.55 -0.44 -23.79
C GLU A 99 -28.15 -1.57 -22.83
N ARG A 100 -27.53 -2.62 -23.39
CA ARG A 100 -27.00 -3.72 -22.59
C ARG A 100 -25.72 -3.29 -21.89
N LYS A 101 -25.60 -3.64 -20.61
CA LYS A 101 -24.35 -3.51 -19.84
C LYS A 101 -23.24 -4.32 -20.52
N ILE A 102 -22.13 -3.66 -20.81
CA ILE A 102 -20.96 -4.29 -21.43
C ILE A 102 -19.86 -4.56 -20.42
N CYS A 103 -19.84 -3.85 -19.28
CA CYS A 103 -18.78 -3.93 -18.29
C CYS A 103 -19.08 -5.00 -17.22
N GLN A 104 -18.16 -5.94 -17.09
CA GLN A 104 -18.09 -6.92 -16.01
C GLN A 104 -16.91 -6.56 -15.09
N PRO A 105 -17.15 -5.85 -13.98
CA PRO A 105 -16.12 -5.53 -13.00
C PRO A 105 -15.53 -6.78 -12.34
N SER A 106 -14.20 -6.82 -12.22
CA SER A 106 -13.47 -7.83 -11.45
C SER A 106 -12.45 -7.19 -10.51
N GLN A 107 -12.46 -7.58 -9.25
CA GLN A 107 -11.55 -7.12 -8.20
C GLN A 107 -10.24 -7.90 -8.23
N GLY A 108 -9.12 -7.16 -8.16
CA GLY A 108 -7.79 -7.72 -8.00
C GLY A 108 -7.05 -7.09 -6.84
N VAL A 109 -6.67 -7.92 -5.87
CA VAL A 109 -5.94 -7.52 -4.67
C VAL A 109 -4.44 -7.72 -4.84
N HIS A 110 -3.67 -6.78 -4.31
CA HIS A 110 -2.21 -6.87 -4.16
C HIS A 110 -1.84 -6.56 -2.72
N ILE A 111 -0.71 -7.14 -2.28
CA ILE A 111 -0.10 -6.87 -0.99
C ILE A 111 1.32 -6.36 -1.18
N VAL A 112 1.79 -5.54 -0.25
CA VAL A 112 3.19 -5.13 -0.17
C VAL A 112 3.85 -5.73 1.05
N LEU A 113 4.99 -6.34 0.77
CA LEU A 113 5.89 -6.98 1.71
C LEU A 113 7.23 -6.24 1.73
N PRO A 114 8.07 -6.45 2.76
CA PRO A 114 9.44 -5.99 2.80
C PRO A 114 10.28 -6.37 1.56
N ASP A 115 11.38 -5.65 1.35
CA ASP A 115 12.32 -5.87 0.25
C ASP A 115 12.91 -7.27 0.21
N TYR A 116 13.22 -7.87 1.36
CA TYR A 116 13.87 -9.19 1.43
C TYR A 116 13.06 -10.37 0.86
N TYR A 117 11.81 -10.15 0.44
CA TYR A 117 11.00 -11.15 -0.27
C TYR A 117 11.21 -11.17 -1.79
N SER A 118 11.94 -10.21 -2.37
CA SER A 118 12.31 -10.22 -3.79
C SER A 118 13.71 -9.64 -4.05
N PRO A 119 14.39 -10.04 -5.13
CA PRO A 119 15.63 -9.40 -5.52
C PRO A 119 15.41 -7.96 -6.01
N ASP A 120 16.31 -7.03 -5.66
CA ASP A 120 16.19 -5.59 -5.98
C ASP A 120 15.91 -5.26 -7.46
N LYS A 121 16.43 -6.08 -8.39
CA LYS A 121 16.40 -5.79 -9.83
C LYS A 121 15.65 -6.84 -10.65
N MET A 122 15.02 -7.82 -10.00
CA MET A 122 14.40 -8.94 -10.72
C MET A 122 13.07 -9.32 -10.09
N GLY A 123 12.00 -9.22 -10.88
CA GLY A 123 10.70 -9.78 -10.53
C GLY A 123 10.69 -11.30 -10.68
N LEU A 124 9.97 -11.97 -9.78
CA LEU A 124 9.70 -13.40 -9.85
C LEU A 124 8.25 -13.62 -10.32
N LEU A 125 8.04 -14.70 -11.04
CA LEU A 125 6.73 -15.07 -11.57
C LEU A 125 6.50 -16.54 -11.23
N ASP A 126 5.40 -16.81 -10.53
CA ASP A 126 4.92 -18.17 -10.27
C ASP A 126 3.75 -18.48 -11.22
N PRO A 127 3.95 -19.35 -12.23
CA PRO A 127 2.93 -19.70 -13.20
C PRO A 127 1.98 -20.81 -12.72
N SER A 128 2.26 -21.48 -11.60
CA SER A 128 1.58 -22.71 -11.19
C SER A 128 1.05 -22.61 -9.76
N THR A 129 0.18 -21.63 -9.52
CA THR A 129 -0.54 -21.51 -8.24
C THR A 129 -1.61 -22.59 -8.08
N SER A 130 -2.09 -22.76 -6.85
CA SER A 130 -3.14 -23.73 -6.50
C SER A 130 -4.44 -23.61 -7.32
N ASP A 131 -4.72 -22.43 -7.88
CA ASP A 131 -5.91 -22.14 -8.72
C ASP A 131 -5.59 -22.01 -10.23
N GLY A 132 -4.36 -22.37 -10.65
CA GLY A 132 -3.91 -22.25 -12.05
C GLY A 132 -3.70 -20.81 -12.53
N ARG A 133 -3.68 -19.85 -11.60
CA ARG A 133 -3.40 -18.42 -11.86
C ARG A 133 -1.90 -18.15 -11.75
N ILE A 134 -1.51 -16.96 -12.22
CA ILE A 134 -0.12 -16.49 -12.15
C ILE A 134 -0.02 -15.45 -11.04
N ILE A 135 0.95 -15.62 -10.13
CA ILE A 135 1.31 -14.62 -9.12
C ILE A 135 2.68 -14.02 -9.46
N PHE A 136 2.77 -12.71 -9.31
CA PHE A 136 3.98 -11.93 -9.50
C PHE A 136 4.52 -11.47 -8.16
N PHE A 137 5.85 -11.46 -8.03
CA PHE A 137 6.60 -10.88 -6.94
C PHE A 137 7.55 -9.86 -7.54
N LEU A 138 7.20 -8.58 -7.47
CA LEU A 138 7.93 -7.53 -8.19
C LEU A 138 8.60 -6.60 -7.18
N PRO A 139 9.90 -6.28 -7.34
CA PRO A 139 10.51 -5.20 -6.58
C PRO A 139 9.85 -3.88 -6.98
N TRP A 140 9.31 -3.14 -6.02
CA TRP A 140 8.63 -1.87 -6.24
C TRP A 140 8.90 -0.91 -5.08
N GLN A 141 9.53 0.24 -5.37
CA GLN A 141 9.88 1.28 -4.39
C GLN A 141 10.59 0.74 -3.11
N LYS A 142 11.60 -0.13 -3.27
CA LYS A 142 12.30 -0.81 -2.15
C LYS A 142 11.40 -1.70 -1.28
N HIS A 143 10.36 -2.23 -1.88
CA HIS A 143 9.45 -3.19 -1.28
C HIS A 143 9.16 -4.29 -2.28
N THR A 144 8.50 -5.36 -1.84
CA THR A 144 8.05 -6.45 -2.71
C THR A 144 6.54 -6.36 -2.90
N LEU A 145 6.10 -6.15 -4.14
CA LEU A 145 4.70 -6.21 -4.53
C LEU A 145 4.34 -7.65 -4.89
N ALA A 146 3.35 -8.24 -4.20
CA ALA A 146 2.83 -9.56 -4.50
C ALA A 146 1.35 -9.53 -4.91
N GLY A 147 0.99 -10.24 -5.98
CA GLY A 147 -0.38 -10.28 -6.49
C GLY A 147 -0.51 -11.05 -7.82
N THR A 148 -1.70 -11.26 -8.37
CA THR A 148 -3.00 -10.65 -8.01
C THR A 148 -4.09 -11.71 -7.87
N THR A 149 -5.14 -11.39 -7.10
CA THR A 149 -6.42 -12.11 -7.16
C THR A 149 -7.29 -11.66 -8.35
N ASP A 150 -8.34 -12.43 -8.64
CA ASP A 150 -9.37 -12.12 -9.65
C ASP A 150 -10.71 -12.66 -9.15
N SER A 151 -11.54 -11.77 -8.61
CA SER A 151 -12.82 -12.10 -7.99
C SER A 151 -13.91 -11.19 -8.57
N PRO A 152 -15.05 -11.70 -9.04
CA PRO A 152 -16.17 -10.86 -9.47
C PRO A 152 -16.59 -9.92 -8.34
N CYS A 153 -16.79 -8.64 -8.64
CA CYS A 153 -17.17 -7.63 -7.65
C CYS A 153 -18.20 -6.66 -8.21
N ASP A 154 -18.96 -5.99 -7.34
CA ASP A 154 -19.80 -4.87 -7.76
C ASP A 154 -18.97 -3.58 -7.91
N LEU A 155 -19.49 -2.62 -8.69
CA LEU A 155 -18.85 -1.31 -8.85
C LEU A 155 -18.92 -0.53 -7.54
N THR A 156 -17.76 -0.10 -7.05
CA THR A 156 -17.62 0.77 -5.89
C THR A 156 -16.47 1.74 -6.07
N ASP A 157 -16.63 2.95 -5.53
CA ASP A 157 -15.58 3.98 -5.51
C ASP A 157 -14.43 3.62 -4.54
N SER A 158 -14.72 2.76 -3.55
CA SER A 158 -13.82 2.42 -2.46
C SER A 158 -13.76 0.90 -2.28
N PRO A 159 -13.11 0.15 -3.19
CA PRO A 159 -12.96 -1.28 -3.05
C PRO A 159 -11.97 -1.60 -1.93
N ALA A 160 -12.34 -2.53 -1.06
CA ALA A 160 -11.51 -2.96 0.07
C ALA A 160 -11.00 -4.39 -0.16
N PRO A 161 -9.73 -4.68 0.17
CA PRO A 161 -9.23 -6.05 0.16
C PRO A 161 -9.90 -6.87 1.27
N THR A 162 -10.05 -8.17 1.04
CA THR A 162 -10.52 -9.10 2.08
C THR A 162 -9.37 -9.90 2.69
N GLU A 163 -9.48 -10.26 3.97
CA GLU A 163 -8.44 -11.05 4.64
C GLU A 163 -8.24 -12.43 3.97
N LYS A 164 -9.30 -13.01 3.38
CA LYS A 164 -9.20 -14.27 2.62
C LYS A 164 -8.27 -14.14 1.42
N GLU A 165 -8.35 -13.02 0.69
CA GLU A 165 -7.48 -12.76 -0.47
C GLU A 165 -6.03 -12.49 -0.04
N ILE A 166 -5.83 -11.78 1.08
CA ILE A 166 -4.50 -11.55 1.64
C ILE A 166 -3.86 -12.89 2.04
N GLN A 167 -4.59 -13.73 2.78
CA GLN A 167 -4.10 -15.06 3.19
C GLN A 167 -3.83 -15.97 1.99
N PHE A 168 -4.65 -15.89 0.94
CA PHE A 168 -4.39 -16.62 -0.30
C PHE A 168 -3.04 -16.22 -0.90
N ILE A 169 -2.78 -14.91 -1.07
CA ILE A 169 -1.49 -14.45 -1.62
C ILE A 169 -0.34 -14.89 -0.71
N LEU A 170 -0.45 -14.72 0.61
CA LEU A 170 0.59 -15.12 1.57
C LEU A 170 0.91 -16.63 1.51
N ASN A 171 -0.10 -17.49 1.38
CA ASN A 171 0.09 -18.92 1.27
C ASN A 171 0.82 -19.31 -0.02
N GLU A 172 0.48 -18.68 -1.14
CA GLU A 172 1.18 -18.92 -2.41
C GLU A 172 2.63 -18.41 -2.34
N VAL A 173 2.86 -17.24 -1.73
CA VAL A 173 4.22 -16.72 -1.47
C VAL A 173 5.03 -17.75 -0.67
N LYS A 174 4.45 -18.28 0.41
CA LYS A 174 5.09 -19.26 1.28
C LYS A 174 5.43 -20.57 0.56
N ASN A 175 4.58 -21.00 -0.36
CA ASN A 175 4.80 -22.23 -1.13
C ASN A 175 5.94 -22.09 -2.15
N TYR A 176 6.13 -20.88 -2.69
CA TYR A 176 7.15 -20.59 -3.70
C TYR A 176 8.54 -20.34 -3.11
N LEU A 177 8.60 -19.71 -1.94
CA LEU A 177 9.85 -19.38 -1.26
C LEU A 177 10.46 -20.58 -0.51
N HIS A 178 11.73 -20.44 -0.16
CA HIS A 178 12.46 -21.42 0.63
C HIS A 178 11.84 -21.55 2.03
N PRO A 179 11.76 -22.77 2.62
CA PRO A 179 11.16 -22.99 3.94
C PRO A 179 11.74 -22.13 5.07
N ASP A 180 13.01 -21.74 4.97
CA ASP A 180 13.68 -20.85 5.93
C ASP A 180 13.12 -19.42 5.95
N VAL A 181 12.37 -19.02 4.92
CA VAL A 181 11.73 -17.71 4.84
C VAL A 181 10.30 -17.84 5.35
N GLU A 182 10.10 -17.49 6.62
CA GLU A 182 8.75 -17.40 7.17
C GLU A 182 8.03 -16.16 6.63
N VAL A 183 6.91 -16.40 5.95
CA VAL A 183 6.00 -15.35 5.49
C VAL A 183 4.92 -15.18 6.54
N ARG A 184 4.84 -14.01 7.19
CA ARG A 184 3.86 -13.74 8.25
C ARG A 184 2.88 -12.66 7.81
N ARG A 185 1.67 -12.70 8.38
CA ARG A 185 0.65 -11.66 8.16
C ARG A 185 1.11 -10.27 8.65
N GLY A 186 1.98 -10.23 9.65
CA GLY A 186 2.58 -9.00 10.17
C GLY A 186 3.58 -8.34 9.23
N ASP A 187 4.08 -9.07 8.22
CA ASP A 187 4.99 -8.50 7.21
C ASP A 187 4.22 -7.70 6.15
N VAL A 188 2.90 -7.84 6.07
CA VAL A 188 2.07 -7.08 5.14
C VAL A 188 1.97 -5.63 5.60
N ARG A 189 2.66 -4.73 4.90
CA ARG A 189 2.69 -3.28 5.20
C ARG A 189 1.46 -2.54 4.66
N SER A 190 0.86 -3.06 3.60
CA SER A 190 -0.34 -2.51 2.96
C SER A 190 -0.95 -3.57 2.03
N ALA A 191 -2.26 -3.47 1.84
CA ALA A 191 -3.00 -4.28 0.88
C ALA A 191 -4.04 -3.41 0.18
N TRP A 192 -4.20 -3.53 -1.13
CA TRP A 192 -5.15 -2.71 -1.87
C TRP A 192 -5.82 -3.49 -2.98
N CYS A 193 -6.97 -2.98 -3.41
CA CYS A 193 -7.75 -3.53 -4.50
C CYS A 193 -7.85 -2.55 -5.67
N GLY A 194 -7.80 -3.08 -6.90
CA GLY A 194 -8.25 -2.38 -8.10
C GLY A 194 -9.39 -3.12 -8.78
N ILE A 195 -10.31 -2.38 -9.41
CA ILE A 195 -11.39 -2.94 -10.23
C ILE A 195 -10.97 -2.91 -11.70
N ARG A 196 -11.06 -4.07 -12.35
CA ARG A 196 -10.78 -4.26 -13.77
C ARG A 196 -12.08 -4.14 -14.57
N PRO A 197 -12.16 -3.26 -15.57
CA PRO A 197 -13.27 -3.24 -16.52
C PRO A 197 -13.09 -4.38 -17.53
N LEU A 198 -13.62 -5.57 -17.25
CA LEU A 198 -13.71 -6.61 -18.27
C LEU A 198 -14.91 -6.29 -19.15
N VAL A 199 -14.81 -6.54 -20.46
CA VAL A 199 -15.90 -6.25 -21.38
C VAL A 199 -16.36 -7.52 -22.08
N SER A 200 -17.67 -7.73 -22.05
CA SER A 200 -18.35 -8.72 -22.88
C SER A 200 -18.68 -8.08 -24.22
N ASP A 201 -18.34 -8.76 -25.32
CA ASP A 201 -18.66 -8.30 -26.66
C ASP A 201 -20.20 -8.34 -26.86
N PRO A 202 -20.87 -7.19 -27.08
CA PRO A 202 -22.32 -7.16 -27.25
C PRO A 202 -22.80 -7.89 -28.53
N ASN A 203 -21.90 -8.16 -29.49
CA ASN A 203 -22.21 -8.85 -30.74
C ASN A 203 -22.02 -10.38 -30.68
N LYS A 204 -21.49 -10.93 -29.56
CA LYS A 204 -21.35 -12.39 -29.37
C LYS A 204 -22.28 -12.88 -28.26
N LYS A 205 -23.05 -13.93 -28.57
CA LYS A 205 -23.96 -14.59 -27.59
C LYS A 205 -23.22 -15.35 -26.48
N ASP A 206 -21.92 -15.64 -26.64
CA ASP A 206 -21.12 -16.36 -25.66
C ASP A 206 -20.52 -15.42 -24.61
N THR A 207 -21.13 -15.43 -23.42
CA THR A 207 -20.70 -14.74 -22.20
C THR A 207 -19.32 -15.19 -21.69
N GLN A 208 -18.76 -16.29 -22.20
CA GLN A 208 -17.44 -16.80 -21.79
C GLN A 208 -16.27 -16.20 -22.57
N SER A 209 -16.51 -15.55 -23.71
CA SER A 209 -15.44 -14.95 -24.52
C SER A 209 -15.30 -13.45 -24.21
N VAL A 210 -14.90 -13.13 -22.98
CA VAL A 210 -14.49 -11.76 -22.60
C VAL A 210 -13.46 -11.28 -23.64
N ALA A 211 -13.77 -10.19 -24.34
CA ALA A 211 -12.91 -9.68 -25.39
C ALA A 211 -11.58 -9.26 -24.77
N ARG A 212 -10.47 -9.85 -25.26
CA ARG A 212 -9.11 -9.53 -24.75
C ARG A 212 -8.60 -8.16 -25.21
N ASN A 213 -9.33 -7.49 -26.11
CA ASN A 213 -8.96 -6.21 -26.73
C ASN A 213 -9.91 -5.08 -26.28
N HIS A 214 -9.51 -3.83 -26.53
CA HIS A 214 -10.39 -2.68 -26.40
C HIS A 214 -11.44 -2.64 -27.53
N ILE A 215 -12.59 -2.05 -27.24
CA ILE A 215 -13.74 -1.86 -28.11
C ILE A 215 -14.04 -0.37 -28.13
N ILE A 216 -14.24 0.16 -29.33
CA ILE A 216 -14.72 1.54 -29.54
C ILE A 216 -16.11 1.41 -30.10
N GLU A 217 -17.10 1.79 -29.31
CA GLU A 217 -18.51 1.83 -29.68
C GLU A 217 -18.92 3.26 -29.98
N VAL A 218 -19.61 3.46 -31.10
CA VAL A 218 -20.17 4.76 -31.48
C VAL A 218 -21.68 4.60 -31.45
N ALA A 219 -22.31 5.27 -30.49
CA ALA A 219 -23.77 5.29 -30.38
C ALA A 219 -24.38 6.13 -31.52
N GLU A 220 -25.67 5.92 -31.78
CA GLU A 220 -26.36 6.61 -32.87
C GLU A 220 -26.37 8.14 -32.68
N ASP A 221 -26.31 8.63 -31.46
CA ASP A 221 -26.30 10.05 -31.10
C ASP A 221 -24.90 10.68 -31.02
N HIS A 222 -23.90 9.99 -31.58
CA HIS A 222 -22.50 10.39 -31.60
C HIS A 222 -21.79 10.39 -30.24
N LEU A 223 -22.33 9.72 -29.22
CA LEU A 223 -21.55 9.37 -28.04
C LEU A 223 -20.50 8.30 -28.41
N ILE A 224 -19.23 8.61 -28.19
CA ILE A 224 -18.12 7.68 -28.47
C ILE A 224 -17.69 7.07 -27.15
N THR A 225 -17.82 5.76 -27.03
CA THR A 225 -17.43 5.03 -25.83
C THR A 225 -16.22 4.15 -26.12
N ILE A 226 -15.17 4.34 -25.32
CA ILE A 226 -14.04 3.41 -25.28
C ILE A 226 -14.20 2.49 -24.07
N ALA A 227 -14.40 1.21 -24.35
CA ALA A 227 -14.60 0.17 -23.34
C ALA A 227 -13.63 -0.99 -23.58
N GLY A 228 -13.28 -1.77 -22.56
CA GLY A 228 -12.50 -3.00 -22.70
C GLY A 228 -11.44 -3.18 -21.62
N ARG A 229 -10.65 -4.25 -21.74
CA ARG A 229 -9.36 -4.38 -21.03
C ARG A 229 -8.39 -3.34 -21.60
N GLY A 230 -8.62 -2.07 -21.29
CA GLY A 230 -7.70 -0.99 -21.56
C GLY A 230 -6.43 -1.19 -20.76
N LYS A 231 -5.42 -1.81 -21.38
CA LYS A 231 -4.13 -2.00 -20.72
C LYS A 231 -3.39 -0.67 -20.69
N TRP A 232 -2.71 -0.41 -19.58
CA TRP A 232 -1.76 0.69 -19.47
C TRP A 232 -0.69 0.65 -20.54
N THR A 233 -0.34 -0.51 -21.09
CA THR A 233 0.67 -0.63 -22.15
C THR A 233 0.17 -0.15 -23.52
N THR A 234 -1.13 -0.20 -23.78
CA THR A 234 -1.71 0.14 -25.10
C THR A 234 -2.44 1.48 -25.12
N TYR A 235 -2.47 2.22 -24.00
CA TYR A 235 -3.25 3.46 -23.83
C TYR A 235 -3.09 4.46 -24.99
N ARG A 236 -1.85 4.68 -25.45
CA ARG A 236 -1.55 5.65 -26.51
C ARG A 236 -2.20 5.26 -27.84
N HIS A 237 -2.12 3.97 -28.19
CA HIS A 237 -2.72 3.44 -29.41
C HIS A 237 -4.24 3.49 -29.35
N MET A 238 -4.82 3.15 -28.18
CA MET A 238 -6.26 3.26 -27.96
C MET A 238 -6.76 4.70 -28.08
N ALA A 239 -6.00 5.66 -27.55
CA ALA A 239 -6.33 7.09 -27.65
C ALA A 239 -6.27 7.61 -29.09
N GLU A 240 -5.27 7.17 -29.86
CA GLU A 240 -5.12 7.48 -31.29
C GLU A 240 -6.33 6.98 -32.09
N GLU A 241 -6.68 5.69 -31.97
CA GLU A 241 -7.84 5.12 -32.68
C GLU A 241 -9.18 5.76 -32.27
N THR A 242 -9.33 6.10 -30.99
CA THR A 242 -10.55 6.76 -30.49
C THR A 242 -10.70 8.17 -31.05
N LEU A 243 -9.60 8.94 -31.10
CA LEU A 243 -9.60 10.27 -31.68
C LEU A 243 -9.82 10.24 -33.19
N ASP A 244 -9.24 9.29 -33.91
CA ASP A 244 -9.46 9.13 -35.35
C ASP A 244 -10.94 8.84 -35.65
N LYS A 245 -11.59 7.97 -34.85
CA LYS A 245 -13.04 7.75 -34.91
C LYS A 245 -13.82 9.03 -34.61
N ALA A 246 -13.44 9.76 -33.56
CA ALA A 246 -14.11 10.99 -33.17
C ALA A 246 -14.05 12.09 -34.25
N VAL A 247 -12.90 12.20 -34.91
CA VAL A 247 -12.72 13.11 -36.04
C VAL A 247 -13.64 12.72 -37.20
N GLN A 248 -13.74 11.43 -37.51
CA GLN A 248 -14.60 10.92 -38.58
C GLN A 248 -16.10 11.14 -38.29
N VAL A 249 -16.56 10.81 -37.08
CA VAL A 249 -17.99 10.84 -36.72
C VAL A 249 -18.48 12.28 -36.53
N CYS A 250 -17.73 13.11 -35.81
CA CYS A 250 -18.15 14.47 -35.49
C CYS A 250 -17.71 15.51 -36.54
N GLY A 251 -17.13 15.07 -37.66
CA GLY A 251 -16.70 15.95 -38.76
C GLY A 251 -15.67 17.01 -38.34
N LEU A 252 -14.82 16.70 -37.35
CA LEU A 252 -13.81 17.63 -36.86
C LEU A 252 -12.71 17.80 -37.91
N LYS A 253 -12.12 19.00 -38.00
CA LYS A 253 -11.03 19.30 -38.95
C LYS A 253 -9.74 19.57 -38.16
N PRO A 254 -8.94 18.53 -37.85
CA PRO A 254 -7.67 18.74 -37.16
C PRO A 254 -6.69 19.48 -38.08
N SER A 255 -5.87 20.35 -37.49
CA SER A 255 -4.85 21.11 -38.23
C SER A 255 -3.56 20.32 -38.49
N LYS A 256 -3.33 19.23 -37.75
CA LYS A 256 -2.14 18.37 -37.83
C LYS A 256 -2.52 16.90 -37.63
N PRO A 257 -1.73 15.95 -38.17
CA PRO A 257 -1.87 14.52 -37.84
C PRO A 257 -1.46 14.26 -36.39
N CYS A 258 -1.75 13.05 -35.90
CA CYS A 258 -1.38 12.59 -34.55
C CYS A 258 0.13 12.78 -34.29
N GLN A 259 0.49 13.58 -33.29
CA GLN A 259 1.89 13.88 -32.91
C GLN A 259 2.32 13.13 -31.63
N THR A 260 1.53 12.17 -31.16
CA THR A 260 1.78 11.49 -29.87
C THR A 260 3.00 10.58 -29.91
N LYS A 261 3.33 10.02 -31.08
CA LYS A 261 4.48 9.13 -31.28
C LYS A 261 5.77 9.95 -31.30
N GLY A 262 6.33 10.19 -30.12
CA GLY A 262 7.54 10.99 -29.91
C GLY A 262 7.34 12.23 -29.04
N LEU A 263 6.12 12.50 -28.59
CA LEU A 263 5.85 13.57 -27.64
C LEU A 263 6.45 13.21 -26.27
N LEU A 264 7.37 14.05 -25.79
CA LEU A 264 7.90 13.93 -24.44
C LEU A 264 6.89 14.53 -23.45
N LEU A 265 6.54 13.74 -22.44
CA LEU A 265 5.69 14.20 -21.34
C LEU A 265 6.44 15.21 -20.46
N ASP A 266 5.68 16.00 -19.70
CA ASP A 266 6.26 16.93 -18.75
C ASP A 266 7.14 16.22 -17.71
N GLY A 267 8.36 16.72 -17.52
CA GLY A 267 9.37 16.07 -16.67
C GLY A 267 10.45 15.30 -17.45
N ALA A 268 10.17 14.88 -18.69
CA ALA A 268 11.08 14.02 -19.45
C ALA A 268 12.17 14.76 -20.24
N HIS A 269 12.04 16.07 -20.47
CA HIS A 269 12.88 16.80 -21.44
C HIS A 269 14.34 16.94 -21.00
N GLY A 270 14.59 17.09 -19.69
CA GLY A 270 15.93 17.23 -19.12
C GLY A 270 16.40 16.01 -18.30
N TRP A 271 15.72 14.88 -18.41
CA TRP A 271 16.06 13.70 -17.61
C TRP A 271 17.35 13.03 -18.11
N THR A 272 18.22 12.69 -17.16
CA THR A 272 19.41 11.87 -17.42
C THR A 272 19.62 10.91 -16.25
N PRO A 273 20.22 9.72 -16.47
CA PRO A 273 20.50 8.78 -15.38
C PRO A 273 21.37 9.37 -14.27
N THR A 274 22.23 10.34 -14.60
CA THR A 274 23.13 11.03 -13.67
C THR A 274 22.51 12.29 -13.04
N LEU A 275 21.24 12.57 -13.27
CA LEU A 275 20.57 13.78 -12.79
C LEU A 275 20.61 13.89 -11.25
N PHE A 276 20.50 12.76 -10.55
CA PHE A 276 20.56 12.71 -9.08
C PHE A 276 21.90 13.26 -8.55
N ILE A 277 23.01 13.06 -9.27
CA ILE A 277 24.34 13.55 -8.86
C ILE A 277 24.34 15.08 -8.79
N ARG A 278 23.73 15.74 -9.77
CA ARG A 278 23.59 17.22 -9.78
C ARG A 278 22.72 17.71 -8.63
N LEU A 279 21.63 17.00 -8.33
CA LEU A 279 20.77 17.33 -7.18
C LEU A 279 21.53 17.25 -5.85
N VAL A 280 22.39 16.24 -5.68
CA VAL A 280 23.24 16.08 -4.49
C VAL A 280 24.29 17.20 -4.43
N GLN A 281 24.99 17.48 -5.54
CA GLN A 281 26.09 18.45 -5.58
C GLN A 281 25.60 19.91 -5.43
N ASP A 282 24.52 20.27 -6.11
CA ASP A 282 24.04 21.66 -6.17
C ASP A 282 23.20 22.04 -4.94
N PHE A 283 22.43 21.09 -4.39
CA PHE A 283 21.47 21.35 -3.32
C PHE A 283 21.80 20.66 -1.99
N GLY A 284 22.82 19.79 -1.94
CA GLY A 284 23.17 19.06 -0.73
C GLY A 284 22.07 18.11 -0.24
N LEU A 285 21.31 17.54 -1.17
CA LEU A 285 20.29 16.53 -0.90
C LEU A 285 20.94 15.18 -0.61
N GLU A 286 20.27 14.37 0.19
CA GLU A 286 20.69 12.98 0.41
C GLU A 286 20.54 12.15 -0.87
N ASN A 287 21.43 11.17 -1.06
CA ASN A 287 21.49 10.38 -2.30
C ASN A 287 20.18 9.66 -2.60
N GLU A 288 19.56 9.03 -1.60
CA GLU A 288 18.30 8.32 -1.77
C GLU A 288 17.16 9.25 -2.23
N VAL A 289 17.05 10.41 -1.58
CA VAL A 289 16.06 11.44 -1.92
C VAL A 289 16.31 11.99 -3.32
N ALA A 290 17.58 12.25 -3.67
CA ALA A 290 17.94 12.74 -5.00
C ALA A 290 17.61 11.72 -6.10
N GLN A 291 17.82 10.43 -5.86
CA GLN A 291 17.44 9.36 -6.77
C GLN A 291 15.93 9.30 -6.96
N HIS A 292 15.16 9.31 -5.86
CA HIS A 292 13.70 9.35 -5.89
C HIS A 292 13.16 10.55 -6.67
N LEU A 293 13.67 11.76 -6.41
CA LEU A 293 13.22 12.96 -7.10
C LEU A 293 13.54 12.90 -8.60
N ALA A 294 14.73 12.41 -8.96
CA ALA A 294 15.16 12.28 -10.35
C ALA A 294 14.34 11.22 -11.11
N SER A 295 13.99 10.09 -10.48
CA SER A 295 13.16 9.06 -11.12
C SER A 295 11.69 9.47 -11.25
N THR A 296 11.15 10.18 -10.27
CA THR A 296 9.70 10.47 -10.18
C THR A 296 9.30 11.75 -10.92
N TYR A 297 10.12 12.81 -10.83
CA TYR A 297 9.79 14.14 -11.36
C TYR A 297 10.68 14.56 -12.54
N GLY A 298 11.74 13.81 -12.81
CA GLY A 298 12.71 14.11 -13.86
C GLY A 298 13.25 15.54 -13.79
N ASP A 299 13.13 16.30 -14.87
CA ASP A 299 13.65 17.68 -14.94
C ASP A 299 13.03 18.64 -13.91
N LYS A 300 11.86 18.29 -13.34
CA LYS A 300 11.17 19.08 -12.31
C LYS A 300 11.76 18.87 -10.92
N ALA A 301 12.62 17.87 -10.72
CA ALA A 301 13.31 17.63 -9.47
C ALA A 301 14.06 18.89 -8.97
N PHE A 302 14.66 19.67 -9.88
CA PHE A 302 15.31 20.94 -9.52
C PHE A 302 14.35 21.98 -8.96
N LYS A 303 13.09 22.01 -9.42
CA LYS A 303 12.09 22.93 -8.88
C LYS A 303 11.70 22.53 -7.46
N ILE A 304 11.57 21.23 -7.20
CA ILE A 304 11.26 20.69 -5.87
C ILE A 304 12.44 20.94 -4.91
N ALA A 305 13.67 20.70 -5.36
CA ALA A 305 14.87 20.99 -4.59
C ALA A 305 14.96 22.47 -4.19
N LYS A 306 14.64 23.41 -5.12
CA LYS A 306 14.59 24.85 -4.83
C LYS A 306 13.51 25.27 -3.83
N MET A 307 12.40 24.51 -3.75
CA MET A 307 11.31 24.76 -2.80
C MET A 307 11.52 24.06 -1.45
N SER A 308 12.57 23.25 -1.34
CA SER A 308 12.86 22.52 -0.13
C SER A 308 13.37 23.45 0.96
N SER A 309 12.86 23.27 2.16
CA SER A 309 13.35 23.99 3.33
C SER A 309 14.71 23.48 3.75
N LEU A 310 15.51 24.36 4.37
CA LEU A 310 16.74 23.98 5.07
C LEU A 310 16.40 23.06 6.24
N THR A 311 17.21 22.02 6.43
CA THR A 311 17.04 21.04 7.51
C THR A 311 17.65 21.53 8.83
N GLY A 312 18.59 22.49 8.76
CA GLY A 312 19.39 22.94 9.91
C GLY A 312 20.55 22.00 10.28
N GLN A 313 20.78 20.94 9.50
CA GLN A 313 21.89 20.00 9.69
C GLN A 313 23.05 20.31 8.74
N ARG A 314 24.26 19.84 9.07
CA ARG A 314 25.43 19.96 8.18
C ARG A 314 25.24 19.14 6.89
N TRP A 315 24.52 18.02 7.01
CA TRP A 315 24.11 17.16 5.90
C TRP A 315 22.91 16.31 6.35
N PRO A 316 21.87 16.13 5.53
CA PRO A 316 21.56 16.84 4.28
C PRO A 316 21.25 18.33 4.54
N VAL A 317 21.60 19.23 3.61
CA VAL A 317 21.44 20.69 3.80
C VAL A 317 20.00 21.14 3.54
N LEU A 318 19.36 20.56 2.53
CA LEU A 318 17.99 20.82 2.11
C LEU A 318 17.16 19.53 2.19
N GLY A 319 15.84 19.69 2.31
CA GLY A 319 14.90 18.57 2.17
C GLY A 319 14.54 17.92 3.49
N LYS A 320 13.63 18.55 4.24
CA LYS A 320 12.99 17.93 5.39
C LYS A 320 12.06 16.80 4.92
N ARG A 321 12.33 15.58 5.39
CA ARG A 321 11.54 14.37 5.08
C ARG A 321 10.15 14.45 5.74
N LEU A 322 9.15 13.85 5.10
CA LEU A 322 7.81 13.64 5.66
C LEU A 322 7.81 12.52 6.72
N HIS A 323 8.57 11.45 6.45
CA HIS A 323 8.77 10.32 7.35
C HIS A 323 10.24 9.93 7.31
N GLN A 324 10.81 9.48 8.43
CA GLN A 324 12.26 9.20 8.50
C GLN A 324 12.68 8.05 7.57
N GLU A 325 11.84 7.01 7.46
CA GLU A 325 12.13 5.81 6.67
C GLU A 325 11.95 5.99 5.15
N PHE A 326 11.25 7.03 4.70
CA PHE A 326 10.90 7.19 3.29
C PHE A 326 11.54 8.44 2.67
N PRO A 327 11.95 8.40 1.40
CA PRO A 327 12.64 9.51 0.74
C PRO A 327 11.70 10.64 0.29
N TYR A 328 10.52 10.79 0.90
CA TYR A 328 9.54 11.81 0.54
C TYR A 328 9.78 13.12 1.29
N LEU A 329 9.76 14.24 0.57
CA LEU A 329 9.99 15.57 1.14
C LEU A 329 8.70 16.35 1.41
N GLU A 330 8.73 17.24 2.42
CA GLU A 330 7.64 18.21 2.65
C GLU A 330 7.41 19.10 1.41
N ALA A 331 8.46 19.38 0.64
CA ALA A 331 8.39 20.19 -0.59
C ALA A 331 7.61 19.50 -1.73
N GLU A 332 7.57 18.16 -1.74
CA GLU A 332 6.76 17.42 -2.72
C GLU A 332 5.28 17.66 -2.51
N VAL A 333 4.83 17.83 -1.26
CA VAL A 333 3.42 18.18 -0.95
C VAL A 333 3.05 19.52 -1.56
N ARG A 334 3.90 20.54 -1.39
CA ARG A 334 3.71 21.87 -2.01
C ARG A 334 3.71 21.80 -3.53
N TYR A 335 4.61 21.00 -4.10
CA TYR A 335 4.64 20.81 -5.55
C TYR A 335 3.39 20.10 -6.06
N ALA A 336 2.94 19.05 -5.36
CA ALA A 336 1.76 18.28 -5.72
C ALA A 336 0.47 19.13 -5.71
N ILE A 337 0.35 20.11 -4.81
CA ILE A 337 -0.75 21.09 -4.84
C ILE A 337 -0.74 21.89 -6.15
N ARG A 338 0.44 22.28 -6.65
CA ARG A 338 0.58 22.93 -7.97
C ARG A 338 0.27 21.97 -9.13
N GLU A 339 0.29 20.66 -8.88
CA GLU A 339 -0.18 19.62 -9.80
C GLU A 339 -1.64 19.21 -9.53
N TYR A 340 -2.47 20.17 -9.09
CA TYR A 340 -3.91 20.00 -8.87
C TYR A 340 -4.27 18.92 -7.83
N ALA A 341 -3.39 18.64 -6.86
CA ALA A 341 -3.78 17.83 -5.71
C ALA A 341 -4.68 18.65 -4.78
N CYS A 342 -5.86 18.12 -4.48
CA CYS A 342 -6.87 18.85 -3.69
C CYS A 342 -7.21 18.16 -2.37
N THR A 343 -6.90 16.87 -2.22
CA THR A 343 -7.18 16.09 -1.00
C THR A 343 -5.92 15.47 -0.43
N ALA A 344 -5.93 15.16 0.86
CA ALA A 344 -4.80 14.46 1.50
C ALA A 344 -4.55 13.08 0.86
N ILE A 345 -5.62 12.41 0.39
CA ILE A 345 -5.56 11.13 -0.32
C ILE A 345 -4.80 11.26 -1.64
N ASP A 346 -4.93 12.37 -2.37
CA ASP A 346 -4.15 12.61 -3.60
C ASP A 346 -2.66 12.54 -3.32
N ILE A 347 -2.22 13.12 -2.21
CA ILE A 347 -0.80 13.16 -1.84
C ILE A 347 -0.31 11.75 -1.48
N ILE A 348 -0.88 11.15 -0.44
CA ILE A 348 -0.39 9.89 0.14
C ILE A 348 -0.53 8.70 -0.82
N ALA A 349 -1.58 8.67 -1.64
CA ALA A 349 -1.89 7.52 -2.48
C ALA A 349 -1.39 7.71 -3.92
N ARG A 350 -1.58 8.90 -4.51
CA ARG A 350 -1.33 9.10 -5.96
C ARG A 350 -0.03 9.84 -6.26
N ARG A 351 0.46 10.72 -5.37
CA ARG A 351 1.66 11.53 -5.62
C ARG A 351 2.92 10.90 -5.03
N THR A 352 2.87 10.46 -3.78
CA THR A 352 4.01 9.83 -3.11
C THR A 352 3.92 8.31 -3.05
N ARG A 353 2.75 7.71 -3.30
CA ARG A 353 2.50 6.25 -3.14
C ARG A 353 2.76 5.70 -1.74
N LEU A 354 3.03 6.53 -0.74
CA LEU A 354 3.34 6.11 0.63
C LEU A 354 2.28 5.17 1.21
N ALA A 355 0.98 5.44 0.96
CA ALA A 355 -0.12 4.59 1.41
C ALA A 355 -0.07 3.15 0.84
N PHE A 356 0.52 2.98 -0.34
CA PHE A 356 0.70 1.69 -0.98
C PHE A 356 1.99 0.99 -0.55
N CYS A 357 3.01 1.71 -0.08
CA CYS A 357 4.23 1.09 0.45
C CYS A 357 4.10 0.68 1.91
N ASN A 358 3.52 1.56 2.73
CA ASN A 358 3.33 1.32 4.16
C ASN A 358 2.18 2.20 4.69
N ALA A 359 1.08 1.55 5.07
CA ALA A 359 -0.10 2.24 5.56
C ALA A 359 0.12 2.88 6.95
N ASN A 360 0.94 2.28 7.83
CA ASN A 360 1.28 2.84 9.14
C ASN A 360 2.09 4.13 8.98
N ALA A 361 3.15 4.10 8.19
CA ALA A 361 3.98 5.28 7.93
C ALA A 361 3.19 6.41 7.23
N ALA A 362 2.20 6.05 6.39
CA ALA A 362 1.28 7.01 5.84
C ALA A 362 0.43 7.69 6.94
N GLU A 363 -0.13 6.92 7.89
CA GLU A 363 -0.92 7.46 9.00
C GLU A 363 -0.11 8.42 9.89
N GLU A 364 1.16 8.11 10.16
CA GLU A 364 2.06 8.98 10.92
C GLU A 364 2.39 10.28 10.18
N ALA A 365 2.55 10.23 8.85
CA ALA A 365 2.83 11.40 8.03
C ALA A 365 1.59 12.29 7.79
N LEU A 366 0.37 11.75 7.93
CA LEU A 366 -0.89 12.46 7.63
C LEU A 366 -1.03 13.83 8.31
N PRO A 367 -0.83 13.99 9.64
CA PRO A 367 -1.02 15.28 10.30
C PRO A 367 -0.11 16.36 9.72
N ARG A 368 1.13 16.00 9.38
CA ARG A 368 2.09 16.94 8.79
C ARG A 368 1.71 17.32 7.36
N ILE A 369 1.26 16.36 6.56
CA ILE A 369 0.79 16.62 5.19
C ILE A 369 -0.41 17.57 5.21
N VAL A 370 -1.40 17.31 6.06
CA VAL A 370 -2.60 18.16 6.17
C VAL A 370 -2.25 19.56 6.65
N GLN A 371 -1.29 19.71 7.57
CA GLN A 371 -0.81 21.03 7.98
C GLN A 371 -0.24 21.82 6.79
N ILE A 372 0.64 21.21 5.99
CA ILE A 372 1.25 21.87 4.82
C ILE A 372 0.18 22.21 3.79
N MET A 373 -0.77 21.29 3.52
CA MET A 373 -1.87 21.56 2.61
C MET A 373 -2.77 22.69 3.11
N ALA A 374 -3.03 22.76 4.42
CA ALA A 374 -3.84 23.80 5.00
C ALA A 374 -3.19 25.19 4.91
N GLU A 375 -1.87 25.28 5.02
CA GLU A 375 -1.11 26.52 4.84
C GLU A 375 -1.24 27.05 3.40
N GLU A 376 -1.08 26.18 2.41
CA GLU A 376 -1.10 26.55 0.99
C GLU A 376 -2.53 26.79 0.45
N LEU A 377 -3.49 25.92 0.81
CA LEU A 377 -4.89 25.99 0.37
C LEU A 377 -5.79 26.82 1.31
N LYS A 378 -5.21 27.37 2.39
CA LYS A 378 -5.91 28.19 3.40
C LYS A 378 -7.12 27.49 4.02
N TRP A 379 -6.96 26.23 4.41
CA TRP A 379 -8.03 25.45 5.03
C TRP A 379 -8.32 25.86 6.47
N ASN A 380 -9.60 25.88 6.83
CA ASN A 380 -10.02 26.03 8.22
C ASN A 380 -9.79 24.73 9.03
N LYS A 381 -9.85 24.84 10.37
CA LYS A 381 -9.63 23.69 11.26
C LYS A 381 -10.65 22.55 11.05
N SER A 382 -11.90 22.89 10.73
CA SER A 382 -12.95 21.90 10.46
C SER A 382 -12.60 21.03 9.24
N ARG A 383 -12.17 21.67 8.16
CA ARG A 383 -11.77 21.00 6.92
C ARG A 383 -10.53 20.13 7.12
N GLN A 384 -9.56 20.59 7.91
CA GLN A 384 -8.40 19.77 8.26
C GLN A 384 -8.80 18.47 8.99
N GLN A 385 -9.75 18.55 9.93
CA GLN A 385 -10.25 17.37 10.63
C GLN A 385 -11.05 16.44 9.71
N GLU A 386 -11.88 17.00 8.82
CA GLU A 386 -12.62 16.23 7.81
C GLU A 386 -11.67 15.46 6.88
N GLU A 387 -10.65 16.13 6.34
CA GLU A 387 -9.65 15.51 5.46
C GLU A 387 -8.83 14.44 6.21
N LEU A 388 -8.45 14.68 7.46
CA LEU A 388 -7.77 13.67 8.30
C LEU A 388 -8.65 12.44 8.54
N SER A 389 -9.92 12.65 8.89
CA SER A 389 -10.88 11.55 9.11
C SER A 389 -11.09 10.73 7.84
N ARG A 390 -11.25 11.41 6.70
CA ARG A 390 -11.40 10.78 5.39
C ARG A 390 -10.14 9.99 4.99
N ALA A 391 -8.96 10.57 5.17
CA ALA A 391 -7.69 9.90 4.85
C ALA A 391 -7.43 8.70 5.77
N ARG A 392 -7.74 8.80 7.07
CA ARG A 392 -7.67 7.64 7.98
C ARG A 392 -8.63 6.54 7.58
N THR A 393 -9.87 6.88 7.20
CA THR A 393 -10.85 5.90 6.73
C THR A 393 -10.36 5.18 5.47
N PHE A 394 -9.73 5.91 4.55
CA PHE A 394 -9.09 5.36 3.35
C PHE A 394 -7.97 4.38 3.70
N LEU A 395 -7.04 4.75 4.60
CA LEU A 395 -5.96 3.85 5.02
C LEU A 395 -6.50 2.59 5.70
N ARG A 396 -7.52 2.75 6.55
CA ARG A 396 -8.18 1.67 7.29
C ARG A 396 -8.91 0.66 6.42
N ARG A 397 -9.74 1.16 5.50
CA ARG A 397 -10.60 0.31 4.65
C ARG A 397 -9.92 -0.10 3.35
N GLU A 398 -9.40 0.85 2.59
CA GLU A 398 -8.93 0.60 1.23
C GLU A 398 -7.49 0.08 1.20
N MET A 399 -6.64 0.52 2.16
CA MET A 399 -5.25 0.06 2.28
C MET A 399 -5.06 -1.09 3.30
N GLY A 400 -6.16 -1.60 3.87
CA GLY A 400 -6.17 -2.80 4.72
C GLY A 400 -5.55 -2.63 6.11
N LEU A 401 -5.37 -1.40 6.60
CA LEU A 401 -4.77 -1.14 7.91
C LEU A 401 -5.58 -1.75 9.06
N ASP A 402 -6.92 -1.71 9.00
CA ASP A 402 -7.78 -2.30 10.05
C ASP A 402 -7.78 -3.84 10.03
N LEU A 403 -7.40 -4.46 8.90
CA LEU A 403 -7.23 -5.91 8.82
C LEU A 403 -5.98 -6.35 9.63
N GLY A 404 -5.06 -5.41 9.89
CA GLY A 404 -3.91 -5.57 10.75
C GLY A 404 -4.20 -5.39 12.25
N SER A 405 -5.29 -4.72 12.65
CA SER A 405 -5.71 -4.65 14.08
C SER A 405 -6.18 -6.00 14.64
N GLY A 406 -6.42 -6.98 13.77
CA GLY A 406 -6.48 -8.38 14.19
C GLY A 406 -5.14 -8.92 14.74
N ALA A 407 -4.02 -8.22 14.51
CA ALA A 407 -2.70 -8.53 15.08
C ALA A 407 -2.54 -8.07 16.54
N SER A 408 -3.52 -7.39 17.15
CA SER A 408 -3.66 -7.45 18.62
C SER A 408 -3.91 -8.89 19.09
N ASN A 409 -4.37 -9.76 18.19
CA ASN A 409 -4.31 -11.21 18.30
C ASN A 409 -3.27 -11.78 17.31
N VAL A 410 -1.99 -11.40 17.44
CA VAL A 410 -0.94 -12.39 17.11
C VAL A 410 -1.37 -13.67 17.83
N PRO A 411 -1.51 -14.83 17.16
CA PRO A 411 -1.68 -16.09 17.87
C PRO A 411 -0.37 -16.31 18.61
N ILE A 412 -0.32 -15.78 19.83
CA ILE A 412 0.74 -16.03 20.76
C ILE A 412 0.69 -17.54 20.94
N ASN A 413 1.71 -18.23 20.42
CA ASN A 413 1.75 -19.69 20.37
C ASN A 413 2.12 -20.25 21.76
N PHE A 414 1.43 -19.78 22.80
CA PHE A 414 1.53 -20.30 24.14
C PHE A 414 0.46 -21.37 24.31
N THR A 415 0.87 -22.49 24.87
CA THR A 415 -0.07 -23.48 25.39
C THR A 415 -0.95 -22.84 26.48
N LYS A 416 -2.17 -23.36 26.70
CA LYS A 416 -3.07 -22.82 27.74
C LYS A 416 -2.41 -22.75 29.13
N ASP A 417 -1.46 -23.63 29.40
CA ASP A 417 -0.71 -23.69 30.65
C ASP A 417 0.34 -22.57 30.77
N GLU A 418 1.03 -22.23 29.68
CA GLU A 418 1.97 -21.10 29.62
C GLU A 418 1.23 -19.76 29.74
N ILE A 419 0.09 -19.60 29.07
CA ILE A 419 -0.76 -18.40 29.20
C ILE A 419 -1.18 -18.23 30.67
N ASN A 420 -1.64 -19.30 31.32
CA ASN A 420 -2.00 -19.24 32.74
C ASN A 420 -0.81 -18.91 33.65
N MET A 421 0.39 -19.41 33.34
CA MET A 421 1.61 -19.06 34.08
C MET A 421 1.96 -17.57 33.94
N TYR A 422 1.91 -17.03 32.71
CA TYR A 422 2.24 -15.64 32.45
C TYR A 422 1.18 -14.67 32.97
N VAL A 423 -0.11 -15.03 32.89
CA VAL A 423 -1.21 -14.29 33.53
C VAL A 423 -1.02 -14.26 35.05
N LYS A 424 -0.55 -15.35 35.66
CA LYS A 424 -0.26 -15.38 37.10
C LYS A 424 0.95 -14.50 37.46
N ARG A 425 1.95 -14.40 36.58
CA ARG A 425 3.10 -13.49 36.74
C ARG A 425 2.69 -12.03 36.57
N PHE A 426 1.82 -11.73 35.60
CA PHE A 426 1.23 -10.41 35.40
C PHE A 426 0.47 -9.95 36.66
N LYS A 427 -0.34 -10.83 37.24
CA LYS A 427 -1.06 -10.55 38.51
C LYS A 427 -0.14 -10.35 39.72
N ASN A 428 1.07 -10.91 39.72
CA ASN A 428 2.04 -10.67 40.78
C ASN A 428 2.77 -9.33 40.62
N LEU A 429 2.91 -8.83 39.38
CA LEU A 429 3.48 -7.52 39.08
C LEU A 429 2.47 -6.39 39.28
N ASP A 430 1.18 -6.67 39.02
CA ASP A 430 0.06 -5.77 39.29
C ASP A 430 -0.37 -5.85 40.76
N GLY A 431 0.40 -5.18 41.63
CA GLY A 431 0.18 -5.16 43.08
C GLY A 431 -1.19 -4.65 43.54
N ASP A 432 -1.96 -3.99 42.65
CA ASP A 432 -3.26 -3.41 42.95
C ASP A 432 -4.42 -4.05 42.13
N ASN A 433 -4.19 -5.13 41.36
CA ASN A 433 -5.19 -5.81 40.50
C ASN A 433 -5.91 -4.86 39.52
N LYS A 434 -5.21 -3.84 39.02
CA LYS A 434 -5.73 -2.80 38.12
C LYS A 434 -5.94 -3.29 36.68
N GLY A 435 -5.31 -4.39 36.28
CA GLY A 435 -5.36 -4.95 34.93
C GLY A 435 -4.36 -4.33 33.96
N TYR A 436 -3.46 -3.47 34.44
CA TYR A 436 -2.39 -2.81 33.68
C TYR A 436 -1.20 -2.50 34.61
N ILE A 437 0.02 -2.51 34.07
CA ILE A 437 1.26 -2.24 34.82
C ILE A 437 1.72 -0.81 34.58
N THR A 438 1.95 -0.04 35.65
CA THR A 438 2.48 1.34 35.57
C THR A 438 3.95 1.44 35.97
N VAL A 439 4.59 2.57 35.65
CA VAL A 439 5.99 2.88 36.05
C VAL A 439 6.20 2.76 37.55
N ASN A 440 5.20 3.14 38.35
CA ASN A 440 5.27 3.07 39.80
C ASN A 440 5.21 1.62 40.31
N ASP A 441 4.53 0.72 39.60
CA ASP A 441 4.43 -0.70 39.95
C ASP A 441 5.75 -1.42 39.61
N LEU A 442 6.33 -1.14 38.44
CA LEU A 442 7.68 -1.59 38.09
C LEU A 442 8.72 -1.08 39.09
N ARG A 443 8.64 0.20 39.48
CA ARG A 443 9.54 0.80 40.48
C ARG A 443 9.42 0.11 41.84
N ARG A 444 8.20 -0.23 42.28
CA ARG A 444 7.97 -0.98 43.53
C ARG A 444 8.56 -2.39 43.44
N TYR A 445 8.38 -3.05 42.31
CA TYR A 445 8.91 -4.39 42.06
C TYR A 445 10.45 -4.40 42.11
N PHE A 446 11.13 -3.51 41.38
CA PHE A 446 12.60 -3.42 41.39
C PHE A 446 13.17 -3.03 42.77
N LYS A 447 12.42 -2.23 43.55
CA LYS A 447 12.78 -1.93 44.95
C LYS A 447 12.68 -3.16 45.87
N GLN A 448 11.74 -4.07 45.63
CA GLN A 448 11.56 -5.29 46.41
C GLN A 448 12.58 -6.38 46.04
N THR A 449 12.98 -6.46 44.76
CA THR A 449 13.96 -7.44 44.27
C THR A 449 15.42 -7.01 44.48
N GLY A 450 15.66 -5.75 44.86
CA GLY A 450 16.99 -5.27 45.26
C GLY A 450 17.90 -4.85 44.10
N GLU A 451 17.37 -4.78 42.87
CA GLU A 451 18.12 -4.32 41.70
C GLU A 451 18.05 -2.79 41.54
N LYS A 452 19.21 -2.16 41.31
CA LYS A 452 19.31 -0.71 41.09
C LYS A 452 19.10 -0.41 39.61
N VAL A 453 17.91 0.05 39.26
CA VAL A 453 17.56 0.53 37.91
C VAL A 453 17.37 2.05 37.97
N THR A 454 17.91 2.79 37.00
CA THR A 454 17.75 4.25 36.89
C THR A 454 16.40 4.63 36.29
N GLU A 455 15.87 5.83 36.60
CA GLU A 455 14.58 6.32 36.08
C GLU A 455 14.54 6.32 34.54
N ASP A 456 15.64 6.69 33.89
CA ASP A 456 15.75 6.67 32.42
C ASP A 456 15.59 5.25 31.83
N GLN A 457 16.13 4.24 32.51
CA GLN A 457 16.01 2.84 32.07
C GLN A 457 14.59 2.30 32.24
N LEU A 458 13.87 2.75 33.27
CA LEU A 458 12.46 2.38 33.45
C LEU A 458 11.59 3.02 32.36
N HIS A 459 11.89 4.27 31.99
CA HIS A 459 11.20 4.93 30.88
C HIS A 459 11.50 4.30 29.52
N ASP A 460 12.75 3.90 29.28
CA ASP A 460 13.13 3.20 28.05
C ASP A 460 12.38 1.86 27.95
N ILE A 461 12.40 1.04 29.02
CA ILE A 461 11.69 -0.25 29.06
C ILE A 461 10.19 -0.06 28.83
N LEU A 462 9.57 0.98 29.40
CA LEU A 462 8.16 1.26 29.17
C LEU A 462 7.90 1.72 27.73
N SER A 463 8.76 2.56 27.17
CA SER A 463 8.60 3.07 25.81
C SER A 463 8.74 1.98 24.73
N GLU A 464 9.51 0.92 25.01
CA GLU A 464 9.64 -0.23 24.11
C GLU A 464 8.43 -1.18 24.15
N VAL A 465 7.65 -1.15 25.24
CA VAL A 465 6.59 -2.13 25.52
C VAL A 465 5.20 -1.55 25.35
N ASP A 466 5.05 -0.26 25.65
CA ASP A 466 3.83 0.51 25.48
C ASP A 466 3.65 0.90 24.00
N LEU A 467 3.15 -0.06 23.22
CA LEU A 467 2.89 0.12 21.79
C LEU A 467 1.79 1.15 21.53
N ASN A 468 0.88 1.33 22.48
CA ASN A 468 -0.26 2.23 22.35
C ASN A 468 0.01 3.67 22.92
N ARG A 469 1.17 3.87 23.56
CA ARG A 469 1.64 5.12 24.20
C ARG A 469 0.73 5.67 25.31
N ASN A 470 0.02 4.81 26.05
CA ASN A 470 -0.84 5.21 27.16
C ASN A 470 -0.11 5.28 28.53
N ALA A 471 1.19 5.02 28.56
CA ALA A 471 2.05 4.87 29.74
C ALA A 471 1.63 3.72 30.69
N GLN A 472 0.93 2.71 30.17
CA GLN A 472 0.36 1.57 30.90
C GLN A 472 0.50 0.28 30.06
N VAL A 473 1.21 -0.71 30.58
CA VAL A 473 1.37 -2.00 29.88
C VAL A 473 0.17 -2.90 30.18
N ASP A 474 -0.61 -3.22 29.15
CA ASP A 474 -1.72 -4.17 29.28
C ASP A 474 -1.26 -5.64 29.21
N ILE A 475 -2.18 -6.57 29.46
CA ILE A 475 -1.84 -8.01 29.47
C ILE A 475 -1.47 -8.55 28.07
N GLY A 476 -2.00 -7.94 27.01
CA GLY A 476 -1.67 -8.29 25.62
C GLY A 476 -0.25 -7.85 25.26
N GLU A 477 0.10 -6.61 25.62
CA GLU A 477 1.44 -6.04 25.47
C GLU A 477 2.48 -6.78 26.31
N PHE A 478 2.11 -7.17 27.54
CA PHE A 478 2.95 -8.00 28.39
C PHE A 478 3.22 -9.39 27.79
N LEU A 479 2.19 -10.05 27.24
CA LEU A 479 2.37 -11.35 26.59
C LEU A 479 3.18 -11.24 25.29
N GLN A 480 3.04 -10.14 24.55
CA GLN A 480 3.87 -9.86 23.38
C GLN A 480 5.33 -9.62 23.75
N LEU A 481 5.62 -8.87 24.83
CA LEU A 481 6.99 -8.74 25.34
C LEU A 481 7.58 -10.10 25.74
N VAL A 482 6.83 -10.92 26.47
CA VAL A 482 7.30 -12.24 26.90
C VAL A 482 7.55 -13.14 25.69
N TYR A 483 6.70 -13.06 24.67
CA TYR A 483 6.88 -13.78 23.41
C TYR A 483 8.13 -13.30 22.65
N CYS A 484 8.34 -12.00 22.53
CA CYS A 484 9.54 -11.41 21.94
C CYS A 484 10.81 -11.81 22.72
N ALA A 485 10.77 -11.81 24.05
CA ALA A 485 11.88 -12.24 24.89
C ALA A 485 12.17 -13.74 24.75
N GLN A 486 11.13 -14.57 24.57
CA GLN A 486 11.26 -16.01 24.38
C GLN A 486 11.84 -16.34 22.99
N ILE A 487 11.45 -15.60 21.95
CA ILE A 487 12.08 -15.66 20.63
C ILE A 487 13.54 -15.20 20.70
N ALA A 488 13.83 -14.09 21.37
CA ALA A 488 15.19 -13.58 21.53
C ALA A 488 16.09 -14.59 22.30
N ALA A 489 15.55 -15.27 23.31
CA ALA A 489 16.24 -16.33 24.03
C ALA A 489 16.49 -17.59 23.18
N GLN A 490 15.60 -17.90 22.22
CA GLN A 490 15.82 -18.98 21.25
C GLN A 490 16.87 -18.62 20.19
N ILE A 491 16.96 -17.34 19.81
CA ILE A 491 17.95 -16.82 18.85
C ILE A 491 19.36 -16.78 19.46
N ASN A 492 19.48 -16.52 20.77
CA ASN A 492 20.77 -16.46 21.50
C ASN A 492 21.47 -17.81 21.70
N ASN A 493 21.05 -18.88 21.01
CA ASN A 493 21.79 -20.15 20.92
C ASN A 493 22.77 -20.22 19.72
N LEU A 494 23.04 -19.08 19.07
CA LEU A 494 24.15 -18.92 18.13
C LEU A 494 25.02 -17.75 18.62
N ASP A 495 26.29 -18.04 18.84
CA ASP A 495 27.26 -17.23 19.59
C ASP A 495 27.53 -15.81 19.05
N GLU A 496 27.91 -14.95 20.01
CA GLU A 496 28.71 -13.72 19.91
C GLU A 496 28.37 -12.70 18.82
N TYR A 497 27.48 -11.75 19.12
CA TYR A 497 27.74 -10.32 18.83
C TYR A 497 26.79 -9.46 19.69
N ASP A 498 27.36 -8.44 20.33
CA ASP A 498 26.72 -7.40 21.15
C ASP A 498 26.62 -7.63 22.68
N GLN A 499 27.71 -7.25 23.37
CA GLN A 499 27.82 -7.28 24.83
C GLN A 499 26.86 -6.30 25.53
N ASP A 500 26.35 -5.26 24.87
CA ASP A 500 25.42 -4.29 25.47
C ASP A 500 23.99 -4.83 25.50
N LEU A 501 23.57 -5.49 24.42
CA LEU A 501 22.30 -6.21 24.34
C LEU A 501 22.27 -7.41 25.30
N HIS A 502 23.40 -8.12 25.44
CA HIS A 502 23.53 -9.21 26.41
C HIS A 502 23.43 -8.72 27.86
N ARG A 503 23.92 -7.52 28.17
CA ARG A 503 23.83 -6.90 29.51
C ARG A 503 22.40 -6.46 29.84
N LYS A 504 21.71 -5.85 28.87
CA LYS A 504 20.29 -5.47 28.98
C LYS A 504 19.40 -6.71 29.11
N HIS A 505 19.70 -7.76 28.33
CA HIS A 505 19.02 -9.06 28.40
C HIS A 505 19.29 -9.77 29.74
N GLN A 506 20.50 -9.71 30.30
CA GLN A 506 20.81 -10.26 31.63
C GLN A 506 20.07 -9.54 32.76
N LEU A 507 19.95 -8.21 32.70
CA LEU A 507 19.16 -7.41 33.65
C LEU A 507 17.65 -7.73 33.57
N LEU A 508 17.14 -7.93 32.35
CA LEU A 508 15.74 -8.34 32.15
C LEU A 508 15.51 -9.78 32.65
N MET A 509 16.48 -10.67 32.42
CA MET A 509 16.44 -12.07 32.85
C MET A 509 16.68 -12.25 34.36
N SER A 510 17.43 -11.37 35.02
CA SER A 510 17.64 -11.41 36.48
C SER A 510 16.38 -10.94 37.22
N ALA A 511 15.69 -9.94 36.69
CA ALA A 511 14.36 -9.55 37.13
C ALA A 511 13.34 -10.71 37.00
N LEU A 512 13.44 -11.53 35.94
CA LEU A 512 12.57 -12.70 35.72
C LEU A 512 12.97 -13.93 36.54
N LYS A 513 14.25 -14.07 36.93
CA LYS A 513 14.79 -15.25 37.67
C LYS A 513 14.77 -15.10 39.19
N SER A 514 14.60 -13.90 39.76
CA SER A 514 14.74 -13.69 41.21
C SER A 514 13.55 -14.18 42.07
N GLY A 515 12.59 -14.89 41.48
CA GLY A 515 11.66 -15.78 42.19
C GLY A 515 12.35 -17.08 42.65
N ALA A 516 13.27 -16.97 43.59
CA ALA A 516 14.02 -18.01 44.33
C ALA A 516 13.88 -19.48 43.86
N VAL A 517 14.93 -20.01 43.21
CA VAL A 517 15.40 -21.38 43.46
C VAL A 517 16.72 -21.27 44.21
N ALA A 518 16.67 -21.56 45.51
CA ALA A 518 17.85 -21.74 46.33
C ALA A 518 18.48 -23.12 46.06
N ASN A 519 19.80 -23.11 45.89
CA ASN A 519 20.77 -24.19 46.12
C ASN A 519 20.69 -25.52 45.33
N SER A 520 21.54 -25.59 44.30
CA SER A 520 22.76 -26.43 44.25
C SER A 520 22.71 -27.94 44.61
N ARG A 521 23.11 -28.73 43.60
CA ARG A 521 23.92 -29.97 43.63
C ARG A 521 23.32 -31.23 44.27
N PHE A 522 22.52 -31.96 43.48
CA PHE A 522 22.44 -33.43 43.36
C PHE A 522 21.54 -33.65 42.10
N ALA A 523 21.85 -34.43 41.07
CA ALA A 523 22.92 -35.39 40.83
C ALA A 523 23.10 -35.57 39.31
N MET A 524 24.35 -35.68 38.87
CA MET A 524 24.72 -36.43 37.68
C MET A 524 24.16 -37.85 37.79
N ALA A 525 23.40 -38.31 36.79
CA ALA A 525 23.31 -39.70 36.33
C ALA A 525 22.07 -39.84 35.44
N ALA A 526 22.27 -39.94 34.13
CA ALA A 526 21.54 -40.86 33.25
C ALA A 526 21.87 -40.58 31.77
N GLU A 527 23.12 -40.84 31.37
CA GLU A 527 23.26 -41.74 30.23
C GLU A 527 22.94 -43.14 30.77
N LEU A 528 21.86 -43.76 30.27
CA LEU A 528 21.74 -45.19 29.94
C LEU A 528 20.27 -45.62 29.94
N SER A 529 19.85 -46.09 28.76
CA SER A 529 18.90 -47.18 28.49
C SER A 529 17.49 -47.15 29.10
N SER A 530 16.48 -47.18 28.25
CA SER A 530 15.58 -48.34 28.05
C SER A 530 14.33 -47.85 27.32
N GLU A 531 14.15 -48.22 26.05
CA GLU A 531 13.40 -49.42 25.66
C GLU A 531 12.04 -49.51 26.35
N LYS A 532 11.00 -49.20 25.57
CA LYS A 532 9.62 -49.58 25.86
C LYS A 532 9.51 -51.11 25.76
N ILE A 533 9.19 -51.76 26.87
CA ILE A 533 8.57 -53.10 26.89
C ILE A 533 7.17 -52.94 27.49
N PRO A 534 6.12 -53.51 26.85
CA PRO A 534 4.72 -53.25 27.18
C PRO A 534 4.25 -54.10 28.36
N VAL A 535 3.24 -53.63 29.09
CA VAL A 535 2.53 -54.45 30.06
C VAL A 535 1.21 -54.89 29.45
N ASP A 536 1.19 -56.15 29.05
CA ASP A 536 0.00 -56.91 28.71
C ASP A 536 -0.63 -57.48 29.99
N ARG A 537 -1.96 -57.45 30.07
CA ARG A 537 -2.76 -58.41 30.86
C ARG A 537 -4.06 -58.68 30.09
N SER A 538 -3.97 -59.65 29.17
CA SER A 538 -4.83 -60.86 29.07
C SER A 538 -5.98 -60.91 30.08
N GLY A 539 -7.24 -61.22 29.77
CA GLY A 539 -7.91 -62.07 28.78
C GLY A 539 -9.28 -62.37 29.46
N GLY A 540 -10.40 -62.74 28.85
CA GLY A 540 -10.82 -63.36 27.60
C GLY A 540 -12.24 -63.89 27.90
N GLY A 541 -13.03 -64.23 26.88
CA GLY A 541 -14.24 -65.05 27.12
C GLY A 541 -15.43 -64.78 26.22
N VAL A 542 -15.50 -65.62 25.18
CA VAL A 542 -16.64 -66.04 24.34
C VAL A 542 -17.16 -65.05 23.30
#